data_AF-A0A496S7M8-F1
#
_entry.id   AF-A0A496S7M8-F1
#
_cell.length_a   1.000
_cell.length_b   1.000
_cell.length_c   1.000
_cell.angle_alpha   90.00
_cell.angle_beta   90.00
_cell.angle_gamma   90.00
#
_symmetry.space_group_name_H-M   'P 1'
#
loop_
_entity.id
_entity.type
_entity.pdbx_description
1 polymer ?
#
loop_
_entity_poly.entity_id
_entity_poly.type
_entity_poly.pdbx_seq_one_letter_code
_entity_poly.pdbx_strand_id
1 'polypeptide(L)'
;MENLIVILLIIGAFIFFIFFFKYLFSKELGSLRKEITETVSSSQNNLFTLQESINKSLGELYKNLGSIYESTRAVLEISRSFERVFRSPSPRGGIGETFLENIIKELMPPSSFKFQYSFKDGRTADAVLFFPQGLVAIDSKFPLESFENYVLSSEEREKERLKKKFFSAVRERIDEASKYILPQQNTFDFSFMYVPSESIYYEIVNDPQTLEYAKSKRVFVVSPSTLYAYLITATLGFKGLKIEKEAKKILEHIKELELDVEDLGKSFSILGSHLHNALAKYNEVSQKLQSISSKIAYEKKWEK
;
A
#
# COMPACT_ATOMS: atom_id res chain seq x y z
N MET A 1 -10.37 66.15 58.01
CA MET A 1 -9.09 65.82 57.33
C MET A 1 -8.90 64.31 57.14
N GLU A 2 -9.29 63.46 58.08
CA GLU A 2 -9.14 61.98 57.96
C GLU A 2 -9.82 61.37 56.72
N ASN A 3 -11.06 61.76 56.39
CA ASN A 3 -11.76 61.23 55.22
C ASN A 3 -11.05 61.54 53.88
N LEU A 4 -10.34 62.66 53.79
CA LEU A 4 -9.61 63.06 52.57
C LEU A 4 -8.36 62.19 52.36
N ILE A 5 -7.70 61.79 53.45
CA ILE A 5 -6.51 60.93 53.44
C ILE A 5 -6.90 59.50 53.04
N VAL A 6 -8.02 58.98 53.55
CA VAL A 6 -8.54 57.66 53.19
C VAL A 6 -8.90 57.60 51.69
N ILE A 7 -9.57 58.63 51.17
CA ILE A 7 -9.91 58.70 49.73
C ILE A 7 -8.63 58.74 48.87
N LEU A 8 -7.60 59.49 49.28
CA LEU A 8 -6.33 59.55 48.56
C LEU A 8 -5.56 58.22 48.57
N LEU A 9 -5.61 57.47 49.68
CA LEU A 9 -5.00 56.14 49.76
C LEU A 9 -5.71 55.12 48.87
N ILE A 10 -7.04 55.16 48.81
CA ILE A 10 -7.82 54.29 47.91
C ILE A 10 -7.51 54.59 46.44
N ILE A 11 -7.44 55.88 46.08
CA ILE A 11 -7.08 56.30 44.71
C ILE A 11 -5.64 55.87 44.38
N GLY A 12 -4.69 56.06 45.30
CA GLY A 12 -3.30 55.65 45.12
C GLY A 12 -3.15 54.13 44.95
N ALA A 13 -3.84 53.33 45.78
CA ALA A 13 -3.85 51.88 45.67
C ALA A 13 -4.49 51.40 44.36
N PHE A 14 -5.55 52.07 43.90
CA PHE A 14 -6.20 51.77 42.63
C PHE A 14 -5.30 52.10 41.43
N ILE A 15 -4.59 53.24 41.45
CA ILE A 15 -3.61 53.60 40.41
C ILE A 15 -2.46 52.59 40.39
N PHE A 16 -1.92 52.24 41.56
CA PHE A 16 -0.86 51.23 41.68
C PHE A 16 -1.31 49.87 41.13
N PHE A 17 -2.51 49.42 41.51
CA PHE A 17 -3.10 48.18 41.00
C PHE A 17 -3.23 48.20 39.47
N ILE A 18 -3.64 49.33 38.89
CA ILE A 18 -3.76 49.47 37.43
C ILE A 18 -2.41 49.47 36.72
N PHE A 19 -1.39 50.12 37.28
CA PHE A 19 -0.02 50.09 36.72
C PHE A 19 0.63 48.72 36.87
N PHE A 20 0.42 48.05 38.00
CA PHE A 20 0.88 46.69 38.23
C PHE A 20 0.18 45.71 37.28
N PHE A 21 -1.13 45.83 37.13
CA PHE A 21 -1.92 45.05 36.17
C PHE A 21 -1.49 45.36 34.72
N LYS A 22 -1.16 46.62 34.37
CA LYS A 22 -0.58 47.00 33.07
C LYS A 22 0.69 46.20 32.77
N TYR A 23 1.59 46.20 33.74
CA TYR A 23 2.90 45.61 33.62
C TYR A 23 2.79 44.09 33.44
N LEU A 24 1.96 43.43 34.25
CA LEU A 24 1.70 42.00 34.16
C LEU A 24 1.02 41.62 32.82
N PHE A 25 -0.09 42.28 32.49
CA PHE A 25 -0.94 41.94 31.36
C PHE A 25 -0.26 42.20 30.00
N SER A 26 0.50 43.29 29.86
CA SER A 26 1.19 43.64 28.61
C SER A 26 2.35 42.69 28.27
N LYS A 27 3.04 42.17 29.28
CA LYS A 27 4.20 41.30 29.12
C LYS A 27 3.79 39.87 28.76
N GLU A 28 2.74 39.35 29.40
CA GLU A 28 2.25 37.97 29.17
C GLU A 28 1.48 37.82 27.86
N LEU A 29 0.66 38.81 27.45
CA LEU A 29 -0.16 38.69 26.24
C LEU A 29 0.62 38.81 24.94
N GLY A 30 1.65 39.64 24.91
CA GLY A 30 2.53 39.78 23.74
C GLY A 30 3.31 38.50 23.46
N SER A 31 3.83 37.86 24.51
CA SER A 31 4.52 36.56 24.40
C SER A 31 3.56 35.43 24.08
N LEU A 32 2.39 35.36 24.74
CA LEU A 32 1.37 34.34 24.47
C LEU A 32 0.89 34.38 23.02
N ARG A 33 0.58 35.57 22.48
CA ARG A 33 0.17 35.72 21.07
C ARG A 33 1.24 35.21 20.11
N LYS A 34 2.51 35.54 20.39
CA LYS A 34 3.64 35.16 19.54
C LYS A 34 3.88 33.66 19.61
N GLU A 35 3.95 33.09 20.81
CA GLU A 35 4.15 31.67 21.07
C GLU A 35 3.05 30.82 20.42
N ILE A 36 1.79 31.22 20.60
CA ILE A 36 0.64 30.53 19.99
C ILE A 36 0.68 30.59 18.46
N THR A 37 0.97 31.77 17.87
CA THR A 37 1.06 31.90 16.40
C THR A 37 2.19 31.05 15.84
N GLU A 38 3.33 31.00 16.54
CA GLU A 38 4.48 30.16 16.19
C GLU A 38 4.16 28.66 16.36
N THR A 39 3.45 28.26 17.42
CA THR A 39 3.00 26.87 17.62
C THR A 39 2.03 26.41 16.53
N VAL A 40 1.05 27.24 16.14
CA VAL A 40 0.11 26.89 15.06
C VAL A 40 0.83 26.83 13.70
N SER A 41 1.67 27.83 13.39
CA SER A 41 2.42 27.86 12.13
C SER A 41 3.42 26.70 12.03
N SER A 42 4.11 26.37 13.14
CA SER A 42 5.00 25.20 13.18
C SER A 42 4.24 23.90 13.06
N SER A 43 3.05 23.78 13.66
CA SER A 43 2.20 22.59 13.50
C SER A 43 1.73 22.40 12.06
N GLN A 44 1.36 23.49 11.36
CA GLN A 44 1.03 23.45 9.93
C GLN A 44 2.23 23.03 9.07
N ASN A 45 3.41 23.61 9.30
CA ASN A 45 4.63 23.23 8.59
C ASN A 45 5.05 21.77 8.86
N ASN A 46 4.86 21.29 10.10
CA ASN A 46 5.12 19.90 10.47
C ASN A 46 4.16 18.94 9.74
N LEU A 47 2.90 19.32 9.52
CA LEU A 47 1.97 18.52 8.71
C LEU A 47 2.37 18.48 7.23
N PHE A 48 2.74 19.61 6.62
CA PHE A 48 3.20 19.64 5.23
C PHE A 48 4.46 18.78 5.03
N THR A 49 5.44 18.90 5.92
CA THR A 49 6.67 18.10 5.86
C THR A 49 6.42 16.61 6.10
N LEU A 50 5.47 16.25 6.97
CA LEU A 50 5.03 14.87 7.17
C LEU A 50 4.36 14.31 5.90
N GLN A 51 3.49 15.08 5.26
CA GLN A 51 2.81 14.69 4.02
C GLN A 51 3.82 14.46 2.89
N GLU A 52 4.79 15.37 2.72
CA GLU A 52 5.86 15.22 1.74
C GLU A 52 6.72 13.98 2.01
N SER A 53 7.07 13.75 3.29
CA SER A 53 7.84 12.58 3.71
C SER A 53 7.11 11.26 3.42
N ILE A 54 5.81 11.21 3.69
CA ILE A 54 4.97 10.03 3.40
C ILE A 54 4.88 9.78 1.90
N ASN A 55 4.63 10.82 1.09
CA ASN A 55 4.59 10.68 -0.36
C ASN A 55 5.93 10.18 -0.92
N LYS A 56 7.04 10.68 -0.40
CA LYS A 56 8.38 10.23 -0.78
C LYS A 56 8.62 8.77 -0.39
N SER A 57 8.31 8.39 0.86
CA SER A 57 8.45 7.00 1.33
C SER A 57 7.56 6.04 0.54
N LEU A 58 6.33 6.44 0.18
CA LEU A 58 5.46 5.64 -0.68
C LEU A 58 6.06 5.49 -2.09
N GLY A 59 6.60 6.56 -2.67
CA GLY A 59 7.31 6.52 -3.95
C GLY A 59 8.51 5.57 -3.94
N GLU A 60 9.32 5.60 -2.89
CA GLU A 60 10.45 4.69 -2.69
C GLU A 60 9.99 3.24 -2.51
N LEU A 61 8.91 3.00 -1.77
CA LEU A 61 8.31 1.67 -1.61
C LEU A 61 7.80 1.12 -2.95
N TYR A 62 7.10 1.90 -3.76
CA TYR A 62 6.66 1.48 -5.09
C TYR A 62 7.84 1.18 -6.03
N LYS A 63 8.90 1.99 -5.96
CA LYS A 63 10.13 1.75 -6.73
C LYS A 63 10.81 0.45 -6.32
N ASN A 64 10.88 0.17 -5.02
CA ASN A 64 11.46 -1.06 -4.49
C ASN A 64 10.60 -2.29 -4.84
N LEU A 65 9.27 -2.19 -4.81
CA LEU A 65 8.39 -3.24 -5.31
C LEU A 65 8.61 -3.50 -6.82
N GLY A 66 8.80 -2.43 -7.60
CA GLY A 66 9.13 -2.51 -9.02
C GLY A 66 10.49 -3.17 -9.30
N SER A 67 11.53 -2.88 -8.52
CA SER A 67 12.86 -3.51 -8.70
C SER A 67 12.88 -4.98 -8.25
N ILE A 68 12.01 -5.37 -7.30
CA ILE A 68 11.82 -6.79 -6.95
C ILE A 68 11.17 -7.56 -8.12
N TYR A 69 10.28 -6.94 -8.90
CA TYR A 69 9.74 -7.54 -10.12
C TYR A 69 10.86 -7.88 -11.12
N GLU A 70 11.84 -7.00 -11.31
CA GLU A 70 13.01 -7.27 -12.16
C GLU A 70 13.91 -8.38 -11.57
N SER A 71 14.05 -8.43 -10.24
CA SER A 71 14.82 -9.44 -9.51
C SER A 71 14.18 -10.84 -9.53
N THR A 72 12.92 -10.98 -9.96
CA THR A 72 12.28 -12.27 -10.22
C THR A 72 13.05 -13.07 -11.28
N ARG A 73 13.87 -12.43 -12.13
CA ARG A 73 14.80 -13.15 -13.01
C ARG A 73 15.89 -13.92 -12.25
N ALA A 74 16.36 -13.44 -11.10
CA ALA A 74 17.36 -14.15 -10.28
C ALA A 74 16.76 -15.40 -9.62
N VAL A 75 15.45 -15.40 -9.36
CA VAL A 75 14.73 -16.59 -8.91
C VAL A 75 14.78 -17.73 -9.95
N LEU A 76 14.90 -17.42 -11.24
CA LEU A 76 15.09 -18.41 -12.31
C LEU A 76 16.43 -19.17 -12.16
N GLU A 77 17.44 -18.61 -11.50
CA GLU A 77 18.68 -19.34 -11.19
C GLU A 77 18.51 -20.33 -10.04
N ILE A 78 17.72 -19.98 -9.03
CA ILE A 78 17.39 -20.89 -7.91
C ILE A 78 16.58 -22.08 -8.44
N SER A 79 15.67 -21.83 -9.38
CA SER A 79 14.92 -22.84 -10.11
C SER A 79 15.79 -23.90 -10.81
N ARG A 80 16.97 -23.54 -11.33
CA ARG A 80 17.91 -24.52 -11.92
C ARG A 80 18.47 -25.49 -10.88
N SER A 81 18.55 -25.09 -9.60
CA SER A 81 18.99 -25.99 -8.53
C SER A 81 17.97 -27.11 -8.22
N PHE A 82 16.71 -26.93 -8.63
CA PHE A 82 15.62 -27.91 -8.49
C PHE A 82 15.66 -29.06 -9.51
N GLU A 83 16.48 -28.99 -10.57
CA GLU A 83 16.73 -30.13 -11.47
C GLU A 83 17.23 -31.38 -10.73
N ARG A 84 17.91 -31.19 -9.59
CA ARG A 84 18.42 -32.30 -8.77
C ARG A 84 17.33 -33.10 -8.06
N VAL A 85 16.16 -32.50 -7.80
CA VAL A 85 15.01 -33.19 -7.18
C VAL A 85 14.28 -34.06 -8.21
N PHE A 86 14.36 -33.72 -9.50
CA PHE A 86 13.65 -34.39 -10.60
C PHE A 86 14.48 -35.44 -11.36
N ARG A 87 15.75 -35.67 -11.01
CA ARG A 87 16.59 -36.74 -11.60
C ARG A 87 16.27 -38.15 -11.10
N SER A 88 15.33 -38.31 -10.17
CA SER A 88 14.86 -39.64 -9.78
C SER A 88 13.90 -40.18 -10.85
N PRO A 89 14.02 -41.44 -11.28
CA PRO A 89 13.03 -42.05 -12.15
C PRO A 89 11.67 -42.04 -11.45
N SER A 90 10.64 -41.63 -12.19
CA SER A 90 9.25 -41.46 -11.78
C SER A 90 8.75 -42.51 -10.78
N PRO A 91 8.09 -42.08 -9.69
CA PRO A 91 7.00 -42.84 -9.10
C PRO A 91 5.67 -42.35 -9.67
N ARG A 92 4.93 -43.31 -10.20
CA ARG A 92 3.55 -43.30 -10.68
C ARG A 92 2.62 -42.36 -9.88
N GLY A 93 1.85 -41.53 -10.60
CA GLY A 93 0.58 -40.92 -10.17
C GLY A 93 0.62 -40.03 -8.92
N GLY A 94 0.49 -38.72 -9.09
CA GLY A 94 0.18 -37.77 -8.01
C GLY A 94 1.35 -36.94 -7.44
N ILE A 95 2.61 -37.27 -7.74
CA ILE A 95 3.76 -36.44 -7.30
C ILE A 95 3.78 -35.08 -8.01
N GLY A 96 3.41 -35.03 -9.30
CA GLY A 96 3.31 -33.77 -10.04
C GLY A 96 2.26 -32.82 -9.44
N GLU A 97 1.09 -33.35 -9.10
CA GLU A 97 0.02 -32.62 -8.40
C GLU A 97 0.48 -32.17 -7.01
N THR A 98 1.09 -33.06 -6.24
CA THR A 98 1.64 -32.74 -4.90
C THR A 98 2.63 -31.58 -4.96
N PHE A 99 3.50 -31.56 -5.97
CA PHE A 99 4.47 -30.48 -6.12
C PHE A 99 3.81 -29.15 -6.53
N LEU A 100 2.84 -29.20 -7.45
CA LEU A 100 2.00 -28.04 -7.79
C LEU A 100 1.34 -27.47 -6.53
N GLU A 101 0.72 -28.33 -5.72
CA GLU A 101 0.10 -27.93 -4.47
C GLU A 101 1.08 -27.28 -3.50
N ASN A 102 2.27 -27.87 -3.35
CA ASN A 102 3.29 -27.38 -2.42
C ASN A 102 3.79 -25.99 -2.81
N ILE A 103 4.13 -25.76 -4.09
CA ILE A 103 4.56 -24.44 -4.54
C ILE A 103 3.46 -23.40 -4.31
N ILE A 104 2.21 -23.72 -4.64
CA ILE A 104 1.10 -22.80 -4.47
C ILE A 104 0.90 -22.49 -2.97
N LYS A 105 0.88 -23.50 -2.10
CA LYS A 105 0.72 -23.33 -0.64
C LYS A 105 1.86 -22.52 -0.03
N GLU A 106 3.09 -22.67 -0.52
CA GLU A 106 4.27 -21.96 -0.03
C GLU A 106 4.24 -20.48 -0.39
N LEU A 107 3.85 -20.15 -1.63
CA LEU A 107 3.98 -18.79 -2.16
C LEU A 107 2.72 -17.94 -1.99
N MET A 108 1.54 -18.56 -2.06
CA MET A 108 0.27 -17.83 -2.16
C MET A 108 -0.47 -17.83 -0.81
N PRO A 109 -1.14 -16.72 -0.44
CA PRO A 109 -2.04 -16.71 0.71
C PRO A 109 -3.10 -17.82 0.64
N PRO A 110 -3.47 -18.49 1.75
CA PRO A 110 -4.47 -19.57 1.73
C PRO A 110 -5.84 -19.20 1.16
N SER A 111 -6.21 -17.91 1.20
CA SER A 111 -7.45 -17.38 0.63
C SER A 111 -7.37 -17.11 -0.89
N SER A 112 -6.19 -17.27 -1.50
CA SER A 112 -5.91 -16.88 -2.89
C SER A 112 -5.76 -18.06 -3.84
N PHE A 113 -6.07 -19.28 -3.40
CA PHE A 113 -6.15 -20.45 -4.28
C PHE A 113 -7.16 -21.48 -3.78
N LYS A 114 -7.55 -22.41 -4.65
CA LYS A 114 -8.29 -23.62 -4.30
C LYS A 114 -7.90 -24.76 -5.23
N PHE A 115 -7.63 -25.94 -4.66
CA PHE A 115 -7.40 -27.17 -5.41
C PHE A 115 -8.72 -27.86 -5.76
N GLN A 116 -8.71 -28.63 -6.84
CA GLN A 116 -9.87 -29.37 -7.33
C GLN A 116 -11.12 -28.46 -7.42
N TYR A 117 -10.95 -27.31 -8.09
CA TYR A 117 -11.98 -26.29 -8.18
C TYR A 117 -13.01 -26.67 -9.25
N SER A 118 -14.23 -26.98 -8.81
CA SER A 118 -15.36 -27.21 -9.71
C SER A 118 -16.04 -25.90 -10.11
N PHE A 119 -16.08 -25.65 -11.41
CA PHE A 119 -16.87 -24.61 -12.05
C PHE A 119 -18.36 -24.96 -12.06
N LYS A 120 -19.22 -23.97 -12.29
CA LYS A 120 -20.69 -24.12 -12.29
C LYS A 120 -21.21 -25.06 -13.38
N ASP A 121 -20.42 -25.28 -14.42
CA ASP A 121 -20.74 -26.21 -15.52
C ASP A 121 -20.25 -27.64 -15.28
N GLY A 122 -19.71 -27.93 -14.09
CA GLY A 122 -19.27 -29.26 -13.69
C GLY A 122 -17.82 -29.59 -14.09
N ARG A 123 -17.11 -28.72 -14.81
CA ARG A 123 -15.67 -28.89 -15.06
C ARG A 123 -14.87 -28.67 -13.78
N THR A 124 -13.84 -29.47 -13.55
CA THR A 124 -12.96 -29.35 -12.38
C THR A 124 -11.53 -29.14 -12.82
N ALA A 125 -10.94 -28.01 -12.46
CA ALA A 125 -9.51 -27.74 -12.65
C ALA A 125 -8.70 -28.23 -11.44
N ASP A 126 -7.43 -28.60 -11.66
CA ASP A 126 -6.56 -29.10 -10.59
C ASP A 126 -6.28 -28.02 -9.54
N ALA A 127 -6.09 -26.77 -9.99
CA ALA A 127 -6.04 -25.61 -9.13
C ALA A 127 -6.65 -24.37 -9.80
N VAL A 128 -7.16 -23.46 -8.97
CA VAL A 128 -7.53 -22.10 -9.39
C VAL A 128 -6.89 -21.10 -8.44
N LEU A 129 -6.26 -20.07 -9.01
CA LEU A 129 -5.74 -18.92 -8.29
C LEU A 129 -6.78 -17.78 -8.32
N PHE A 130 -7.04 -17.19 -7.15
CA PHE A 130 -7.97 -16.07 -6.98
C PHE A 130 -7.19 -14.75 -6.97
N PHE A 131 -7.45 -13.90 -7.96
CA PHE A 131 -6.99 -12.52 -8.00
C PHE A 131 -8.18 -11.57 -7.84
N PRO A 132 -7.96 -10.30 -7.46
CA PRO A 132 -9.06 -9.33 -7.34
C PRO A 132 -9.86 -9.14 -8.63
N GLN A 133 -9.22 -9.28 -9.78
CA GLN A 133 -9.82 -9.06 -11.10
C GLN A 133 -10.37 -10.33 -11.74
N GLY A 134 -10.05 -11.52 -11.22
CA GLY A 134 -10.45 -12.77 -11.87
C GLY A 134 -9.77 -14.02 -11.35
N LEU A 135 -10.11 -15.13 -11.99
CA LEU A 135 -9.62 -16.47 -11.69
C LEU A 135 -8.62 -16.93 -12.76
N VAL A 136 -7.54 -17.58 -12.36
CA VAL A 136 -6.64 -18.28 -13.28
C VAL A 136 -6.68 -19.77 -12.95
N ALA A 137 -7.11 -20.59 -13.91
CA ALA A 137 -7.13 -22.03 -13.77
C ALA A 137 -5.79 -22.66 -14.16
N ILE A 138 -5.44 -23.75 -13.49
CA ILE A 138 -4.25 -24.56 -13.74
C ILE A 138 -4.69 -26.01 -13.92
N ASP A 139 -4.28 -26.63 -15.02
CA ASP A 139 -4.42 -28.06 -15.27
C ASP A 139 -3.02 -28.70 -15.34
N SER A 140 -2.82 -29.80 -14.62
CA SER A 140 -1.51 -30.43 -14.39
C SER A 140 -1.33 -31.77 -15.12
N LYS A 141 -2.24 -32.12 -16.04
CA LYS A 141 -2.24 -33.44 -16.66
C LYS A 141 -1.23 -33.50 -17.81
N PHE A 142 -0.25 -34.39 -17.67
CA PHE A 142 0.82 -34.55 -18.64
C PHE A 142 0.99 -35.99 -19.14
N PRO A 143 1.13 -36.24 -20.46
CA PRO A 143 1.32 -37.58 -21.03
C PRO A 143 2.77 -38.07 -20.90
N LEU A 144 3.24 -38.28 -19.66
CA LEU A 144 4.61 -38.68 -19.35
C LEU A 144 5.06 -39.94 -20.11
N GLU A 145 4.20 -40.95 -20.18
CA GLU A 145 4.49 -42.21 -20.87
C GLU A 145 4.78 -42.01 -22.37
N SER A 146 4.10 -41.06 -23.03
CA SER A 146 4.35 -40.77 -24.46
C SER A 146 5.71 -40.12 -24.66
N PHE A 147 6.17 -39.31 -23.71
CA PHE A 147 7.51 -38.71 -23.73
C PHE A 147 8.59 -39.75 -23.48
N GLU A 148 8.43 -40.59 -22.44
CA GLU A 148 9.41 -41.65 -22.10
C GLU A 148 9.62 -42.60 -23.28
N ASN A 149 8.54 -43.04 -23.93
CA ASN A 149 8.63 -43.90 -25.11
C ASN A 149 9.39 -43.22 -26.27
N TYR A 150 9.11 -41.95 -26.53
CA TYR A 150 9.80 -41.16 -27.57
C TYR A 150 11.30 -41.05 -27.30
N VAL A 151 11.69 -40.70 -26.07
CA VAL A 151 13.10 -40.46 -25.71
C VAL A 151 13.91 -41.76 -25.68
N LEU A 152 13.31 -42.87 -25.26
CA LEU A 152 13.98 -44.17 -25.14
C LEU A 152 14.07 -44.93 -26.48
N SER A 153 13.36 -44.49 -27.53
CA SER A 153 13.41 -45.13 -28.85
C SER A 153 14.75 -44.92 -29.54
N SER A 154 15.41 -46.02 -29.90
CA SER A 154 16.69 -46.04 -30.61
C SER A 154 16.56 -46.14 -32.14
N GLU A 155 15.40 -46.58 -32.64
CA GLU A 155 15.12 -46.62 -34.09
C GLU A 155 14.56 -45.28 -34.57
N GLU A 156 15.20 -44.66 -35.56
CA GLU A 156 14.87 -43.30 -36.02
C GLU A 156 13.41 -43.18 -36.53
N ARG A 157 12.93 -44.16 -37.30
CA ARG A 157 11.55 -44.16 -37.81
C ARG A 157 10.52 -44.25 -36.69
N GLU A 158 10.78 -45.10 -35.70
CA GLU A 158 9.90 -45.26 -34.55
C GLU A 158 9.95 -44.03 -33.65
N LYS A 159 11.13 -43.43 -33.48
CA LYS A 159 11.32 -42.18 -32.75
C LYS A 159 10.52 -41.03 -33.35
N GLU A 160 10.54 -40.85 -34.67
CA GLU A 160 9.70 -39.84 -35.35
C GLU A 160 8.21 -40.08 -35.13
N ARG A 161 7.76 -41.34 -35.21
CA ARG A 161 6.37 -41.73 -34.98
C ARG A 161 5.93 -41.42 -33.56
N LEU A 162 6.75 -41.78 -32.57
CA LEU A 162 6.50 -41.52 -31.15
C LEU A 162 6.56 -40.03 -30.82
N LYS A 163 7.45 -39.26 -31.46
CA LYS A 163 7.48 -37.79 -31.36
C LYS A 163 6.16 -37.17 -31.81
N LYS A 164 5.63 -37.58 -32.96
CA LYS A 164 4.32 -37.11 -33.44
C LYS A 164 3.20 -37.45 -32.46
N LYS A 165 3.21 -38.67 -31.91
CA LYS A 165 2.25 -39.09 -30.88
C LYS A 165 2.34 -38.22 -29.62
N PHE A 166 3.56 -37.93 -29.16
CA PHE A 166 3.82 -37.06 -28.02
C PHE A 166 3.23 -35.66 -28.23
N PHE A 167 3.56 -34.98 -29.33
CA PHE A 167 3.03 -33.64 -29.60
C PHE A 167 1.51 -33.63 -29.83
N SER A 168 0.93 -34.69 -30.39
CA SER A 168 -0.52 -34.86 -30.45
C SER A 168 -1.13 -34.88 -29.05
N ALA A 169 -0.55 -35.68 -28.14
CA ALA A 169 -1.04 -35.77 -26.76
C ALA A 169 -0.87 -34.43 -26.01
N VAL A 170 0.20 -33.66 -26.27
CA VAL A 170 0.37 -32.32 -25.71
C VAL A 170 -0.71 -31.36 -26.19
N ARG A 171 -1.09 -31.40 -27.48
CA ARG A 171 -2.18 -30.57 -28.01
C ARG A 171 -3.52 -30.88 -27.35
N GLU A 172 -3.81 -32.14 -27.07
CA GLU A 172 -5.02 -32.52 -26.32
C GLU A 172 -5.04 -31.92 -24.91
N ARG A 173 -3.90 -31.90 -24.22
CA ARG A 173 -3.79 -31.28 -22.88
C ARG A 173 -3.96 -29.76 -22.94
N ILE A 174 -3.44 -29.13 -23.99
CA ILE A 174 -3.70 -27.70 -24.27
C ILE A 174 -5.20 -27.48 -24.47
N ASP A 175 -5.87 -28.32 -25.25
CA ASP A 175 -7.32 -28.22 -25.45
C ASP A 175 -8.10 -28.42 -24.14
N GLU A 176 -7.68 -29.34 -23.28
CA GLU A 176 -8.24 -29.53 -21.95
C GLU A 176 -8.06 -28.30 -21.06
N ALA A 177 -6.84 -27.76 -20.96
CA ALA A 177 -6.56 -26.55 -20.20
C ALA A 177 -7.35 -25.34 -20.71
N SER A 178 -7.56 -25.22 -22.03
CA SER A 178 -8.34 -24.12 -22.63
C SER A 178 -9.81 -24.13 -22.22
N LYS A 179 -10.36 -25.28 -21.83
CA LYS A 179 -11.75 -25.40 -21.37
C LYS A 179 -12.01 -24.66 -20.06
N TYR A 180 -10.98 -24.32 -19.28
CA TYR A 180 -11.14 -23.56 -18.05
C TYR A 180 -11.08 -22.04 -18.26
N ILE A 181 -10.99 -21.57 -19.51
CA ILE A 181 -11.13 -20.15 -19.85
C ILE A 181 -12.62 -19.83 -19.96
N LEU A 182 -13.20 -19.40 -18.84
CA LEU A 182 -14.62 -19.15 -18.62
C LEU A 182 -14.88 -17.72 -18.14
N PRO A 183 -14.86 -16.71 -19.04
CA PRO A 183 -15.13 -15.32 -18.66
C PRO A 183 -16.50 -15.13 -17.99
N GLN A 184 -17.51 -15.95 -18.32
CA GLN A 184 -18.82 -15.90 -17.67
C GLN A 184 -18.77 -16.33 -16.19
N GLN A 185 -17.69 -17.00 -15.78
CA GLN A 185 -17.40 -17.40 -14.42
C GLN A 185 -16.18 -16.65 -13.85
N ASN A 186 -15.90 -15.45 -14.40
CA ASN A 186 -14.88 -14.53 -13.92
C ASN A 186 -13.44 -15.04 -14.05
N THR A 187 -13.15 -15.92 -15.00
CA THR A 187 -11.75 -16.26 -15.30
C THR A 187 -11.10 -15.18 -16.16
N PHE A 188 -9.78 -15.09 -16.10
CA PHE A 188 -9.01 -14.40 -17.14
C PHE A 188 -9.19 -15.07 -18.50
N ASP A 189 -8.71 -14.40 -19.54
CA ASP A 189 -8.74 -14.85 -20.92
C ASP A 189 -7.66 -15.90 -21.24
N PHE A 190 -6.99 -16.43 -20.23
CA PHE A 190 -5.97 -17.47 -20.34
C PHE A 190 -6.04 -18.50 -19.20
N SER A 191 -5.39 -19.64 -19.40
CA SER A 191 -5.17 -20.67 -18.37
C SER A 191 -3.74 -21.20 -18.41
N PHE A 192 -3.33 -21.92 -17.36
CA PHE A 192 -2.04 -22.58 -17.29
C PHE A 192 -2.16 -24.08 -17.54
N MET A 193 -1.27 -24.61 -18.38
CA MET A 193 -0.98 -26.04 -18.47
C MET A 193 0.35 -26.29 -17.76
N TYR A 194 0.28 -26.93 -16.60
CA TYR A 194 1.44 -27.22 -15.77
C TYR A 194 2.09 -28.55 -16.19
N VAL A 195 3.38 -28.48 -16.51
CA VAL A 195 4.21 -29.61 -16.92
C VAL A 195 5.18 -29.91 -15.78
N PRO A 196 5.02 -31.01 -15.03
CA PRO A 196 5.81 -31.31 -13.84
C PRO A 196 7.22 -31.83 -14.18
N SER A 197 7.90 -31.26 -15.19
CA SER A 197 9.28 -31.60 -15.55
C SER A 197 9.86 -30.51 -16.44
N GLU A 198 11.03 -29.99 -16.06
CA GLU A 198 11.73 -28.98 -16.85
C GLU A 198 12.17 -29.50 -18.21
N SER A 199 12.76 -30.71 -18.27
CA SER A 199 13.25 -31.28 -19.53
C SER A 199 12.14 -31.48 -20.54
N ILE A 200 10.97 -31.88 -20.07
CA ILE A 200 9.78 -32.05 -20.89
C ILE A 200 9.23 -30.70 -21.35
N TYR A 201 9.13 -29.75 -20.43
CA TYR A 201 8.74 -28.37 -20.74
C TYR A 201 9.61 -27.79 -21.85
N TYR A 202 10.94 -27.95 -21.76
CA TYR A 202 11.88 -27.51 -22.79
C TYR A 202 11.61 -28.14 -24.16
N GLU A 203 11.33 -29.45 -24.23
CA GLU A 203 10.98 -30.11 -25.49
C GLU A 203 9.70 -29.50 -26.10
N ILE A 204 8.70 -29.17 -25.28
CA ILE A 204 7.43 -28.61 -25.74
C ILE A 204 7.61 -27.20 -26.27
N VAL A 205 8.28 -26.31 -25.52
CA VAL A 205 8.43 -24.91 -25.92
C VAL A 205 9.40 -24.72 -27.08
N ASN A 206 10.27 -25.71 -27.34
CA ASN A 206 11.15 -25.73 -28.51
C ASN A 206 10.46 -26.21 -29.79
N ASP A 207 9.21 -26.69 -29.74
CA ASP A 207 8.39 -26.97 -30.93
C ASP A 207 7.52 -25.75 -31.27
N PRO A 208 7.84 -24.99 -32.35
CA PRO A 208 7.14 -23.76 -32.68
C PRO A 208 5.66 -23.99 -32.99
N GLN A 209 5.30 -25.14 -33.55
CA GLN A 209 3.91 -25.45 -33.89
C GLN A 209 3.04 -25.62 -32.64
N THR A 210 3.57 -26.31 -31.62
CA THR A 210 2.88 -26.50 -30.35
C THR A 210 2.81 -25.20 -29.56
N LEU A 211 3.86 -24.39 -29.57
CA LEU A 211 3.84 -23.07 -28.92
C LEU A 211 2.81 -22.13 -29.55
N GLU A 212 2.75 -22.07 -30.88
CA GLU A 212 1.76 -21.26 -31.59
C GLU A 212 0.34 -21.79 -31.36
N TYR A 213 0.16 -23.12 -31.29
CA TYR A 213 -1.11 -23.73 -30.94
C TYR A 213 -1.56 -23.35 -29.52
N ALA A 214 -0.68 -23.48 -28.53
CA ALA A 214 -0.95 -23.09 -27.14
C ALA A 214 -1.36 -21.62 -27.05
N LYS A 215 -0.64 -20.74 -27.74
CA LYS A 215 -0.94 -19.31 -27.84
C LYS A 215 -2.31 -19.06 -28.47
N SER A 216 -2.64 -19.73 -29.57
CA SER A 216 -3.96 -19.61 -30.23
C SER A 216 -5.12 -20.03 -29.32
N LYS A 217 -4.86 -20.97 -28.40
CA LYS A 217 -5.80 -21.44 -27.37
C LYS A 217 -5.76 -20.61 -26.10
N ARG A 218 -4.87 -19.62 -26.01
CA ARG A 218 -4.61 -18.78 -24.83
C ARG A 218 -4.22 -19.61 -23.61
N VAL A 219 -3.46 -20.68 -23.84
CA VAL A 219 -2.92 -21.54 -22.80
C VAL A 219 -1.42 -21.26 -22.67
N PHE A 220 -1.00 -20.95 -21.45
CA PHE A 220 0.39 -20.79 -21.11
C PHE A 220 0.93 -22.11 -20.58
N VAL A 221 1.88 -22.71 -21.30
CA VAL A 221 2.61 -23.88 -20.83
C VAL A 221 3.62 -23.43 -19.78
N VAL A 222 3.61 -24.04 -18.60
CA VAL A 222 4.48 -23.65 -17.48
C VAL A 222 5.13 -24.87 -16.84
N SER A 223 6.42 -24.75 -16.51
CA SER A 223 7.18 -25.71 -15.71
C SER A 223 7.16 -25.34 -14.21
N PRO A 224 7.67 -26.19 -13.29
CA PRO A 224 7.99 -25.80 -11.92
C PRO A 224 8.57 -24.40 -11.78
N SER A 225 9.65 -24.13 -12.52
CA SER A 225 10.42 -22.89 -12.44
C SER A 225 9.61 -21.70 -12.94
N THR A 226 8.93 -21.91 -14.06
CA THR A 226 8.14 -20.85 -14.71
C THR A 226 6.91 -20.51 -13.88
N LEU A 227 6.23 -21.51 -13.32
CA LEU A 227 5.11 -21.32 -12.41
C LEU A 227 5.55 -20.63 -11.12
N TYR A 228 6.68 -21.05 -10.54
CA TYR A 228 7.26 -20.41 -9.35
C TYR A 228 7.50 -18.91 -9.58
N ALA A 229 8.06 -18.54 -10.73
CA ALA A 229 8.24 -17.14 -11.12
C ALA A 229 6.91 -16.38 -11.19
N TYR A 230 5.90 -16.94 -11.88
CA TYR A 230 4.57 -16.33 -11.95
C TYR A 230 3.91 -16.15 -10.58
N LEU A 231 4.04 -17.15 -9.69
CA LEU A 231 3.47 -17.10 -8.36
C LEU A 231 4.18 -16.09 -7.45
N ILE A 232 5.51 -15.96 -7.54
CA ILE A 232 6.22 -14.87 -6.85
C ILE A 232 5.75 -13.51 -7.34
N THR A 233 5.64 -13.33 -8.66
CA THR A 233 5.11 -12.10 -9.24
C THR A 233 3.70 -11.80 -8.72
N ALA A 234 2.83 -12.80 -8.68
CA ALA A 234 1.49 -12.70 -8.09
C ALA A 234 1.54 -12.28 -6.61
N THR A 235 2.36 -12.94 -5.79
CA THR A 235 2.52 -12.65 -4.36
C THR A 235 3.03 -11.23 -4.11
N LEU A 236 3.95 -10.73 -4.94
CA LEU A 236 4.39 -9.34 -4.88
C LEU A 236 3.27 -8.37 -5.24
N GLY A 237 2.45 -8.71 -6.25
CA GLY A 237 1.23 -7.98 -6.58
C GLY A 237 0.27 -7.88 -5.39
N PHE A 238 0.01 -8.99 -4.67
CA PHE A 238 -0.81 -8.97 -3.46
C PHE A 238 -0.23 -8.10 -2.35
N LYS A 239 1.09 -8.13 -2.15
CA LYS A 239 1.77 -7.22 -1.19
C LYS A 239 1.59 -5.76 -1.59
N GLY A 240 1.75 -5.44 -2.88
CA GLY A 240 1.52 -4.11 -3.44
C GLY A 240 0.11 -3.61 -3.18
N LEU A 241 -0.91 -4.43 -3.48
CA LEU A 241 -2.33 -4.09 -3.24
C LEU A 241 -2.63 -3.86 -1.76
N LYS A 242 -2.01 -4.64 -0.86
CA LYS A 242 -2.15 -4.44 0.59
C LYS A 242 -1.52 -3.11 1.01
N ILE A 243 -0.33 -2.79 0.51
CA ILE A 243 0.35 -1.53 0.79
C ILE A 243 -0.48 -0.35 0.27
N GLU A 244 -1.00 -0.43 -0.95
CA GLU A 244 -1.88 0.59 -1.52
C GLU A 244 -3.10 0.84 -0.64
N LYS A 245 -3.76 -0.23 -0.19
CA LYS A 245 -4.94 -0.12 0.68
C LYS A 245 -4.61 0.55 2.03
N GLU A 246 -3.49 0.21 2.65
CA GLU A 246 -3.09 0.84 3.92
C GLU A 246 -2.61 2.29 3.71
N ALA A 247 -1.91 2.58 2.61
CA ALA A 247 -1.52 3.93 2.24
C ALA A 247 -2.74 4.84 2.05
N LYS A 248 -3.80 4.34 1.39
CA LYS A 248 -5.06 5.08 1.23
C LYS A 248 -5.68 5.46 2.57
N LYS A 249 -5.72 4.54 3.54
CA LYS A 249 -6.22 4.83 4.88
C LYS A 249 -5.38 5.89 5.60
N ILE A 250 -4.05 5.81 5.47
CA ILE A 250 -3.15 6.82 6.06
C ILE A 250 -3.45 8.20 5.47
N LEU A 251 -3.61 8.30 4.14
CA LEU A 251 -3.94 9.56 3.47
C LEU A 251 -5.33 10.09 3.90
N GLU A 252 -6.31 9.22 4.10
CA GLU A 252 -7.62 9.59 4.63
C GLU A 252 -7.50 10.20 6.04
N HIS A 253 -6.73 9.59 6.95
CA HIS A 253 -6.49 10.15 8.29
C HIS A 253 -5.69 11.46 8.26
N ILE A 254 -4.73 11.63 7.36
CA ILE A 254 -4.01 12.90 7.21
C ILE A 254 -4.97 14.02 6.81
N LYS A 255 -5.90 13.73 5.89
CA LYS A 255 -6.90 14.70 5.47
C LYS A 255 -7.84 15.10 6.61
N GLU A 256 -8.20 14.18 7.49
CA GLU A 256 -8.96 14.48 8.70
C GLU A 256 -8.15 15.40 9.65
N LEU A 257 -6.88 15.10 9.87
CA LEU A 257 -5.99 15.93 10.68
C LEU A 257 -5.78 17.34 10.11
N GLU A 258 -5.72 17.50 8.79
CA GLU A 258 -5.64 18.81 8.13
C GLU A 258 -6.87 19.68 8.47
N LEU A 259 -8.08 19.08 8.48
CA LEU A 259 -9.31 19.79 8.84
C LEU A 259 -9.30 20.20 10.32
N ASP A 260 -8.84 19.33 11.22
CA ASP A 260 -8.72 19.63 12.64
C ASP A 260 -7.76 20.81 12.89
N VAL A 261 -6.62 20.83 12.20
CA VAL A 261 -5.65 21.95 12.31
C VAL A 261 -6.21 23.25 11.71
N GLU A 262 -7.01 23.17 10.64
CA GLU A 262 -7.69 24.34 10.08
C GLU A 262 -8.70 24.92 11.08
N ASP A 263 -9.52 24.07 11.72
CA ASP A 263 -10.51 24.51 12.70
C ASP A 263 -9.87 25.10 13.97
N LEU A 264 -8.80 24.46 14.46
CA LEU A 264 -7.96 25.02 15.51
C LEU A 264 -7.42 26.39 15.11
N GLY A 265 -6.88 26.53 13.89
CA GLY A 265 -6.40 27.81 13.36
C GLY A 265 -7.46 28.92 13.37
N LYS A 266 -8.71 28.59 12.99
CA LYS A 266 -9.85 29.53 13.06
C LYS A 266 -10.16 29.94 14.50
N SER A 267 -10.27 28.98 15.40
CA SER A 267 -10.52 29.22 16.83
C SER A 267 -9.42 30.09 17.46
N PHE A 268 -8.16 29.83 17.12
CA PHE A 268 -7.02 30.63 17.57
C PHE A 268 -7.03 32.06 17.01
N SER A 269 -7.42 32.24 15.75
CA SER A 269 -7.58 33.57 15.15
C SER A 269 -8.64 34.41 15.87
N ILE A 270 -9.80 33.80 16.18
CA ILE A 270 -10.88 34.43 16.96
C ILE A 270 -10.39 34.83 18.35
N LEU A 271 -9.71 33.92 19.06
CA LEU A 271 -9.12 34.20 20.36
C LEU A 271 -8.15 35.39 20.29
N GLY A 272 -7.27 35.41 19.28
CA GLY A 272 -6.35 36.53 19.05
C GLY A 272 -7.07 37.88 18.88
N SER A 273 -8.21 37.90 18.19
CA SER A 273 -9.05 39.09 18.04
C SER A 273 -9.65 39.56 19.37
N HIS A 274 -10.17 38.65 20.19
CA HIS A 274 -10.68 38.99 21.52
C HIS A 274 -9.60 39.57 22.43
N LEU A 275 -8.40 38.99 22.42
CA LEU A 275 -7.25 39.51 23.18
C LEU A 275 -6.82 40.90 22.69
N HIS A 276 -6.80 41.12 21.38
CA HIS A 276 -6.51 42.44 20.80
C HIS A 276 -7.53 43.50 21.27
N ASN A 277 -8.82 43.17 21.21
CA ASN A 277 -9.89 44.07 21.65
C ASN A 277 -9.81 44.38 23.16
N ALA A 278 -9.50 43.37 23.98
CA ALA A 278 -9.30 43.56 25.42
C ALA A 278 -8.12 44.50 25.71
N LEU A 279 -6.99 44.31 25.01
CA LEU A 279 -5.81 45.18 25.12
C LEU A 279 -6.12 46.61 24.67
N ALA A 280 -6.84 46.78 23.56
CA ALA A 280 -7.24 48.09 23.05
C ALA A 280 -8.12 48.83 24.07
N LYS A 281 -9.12 48.14 24.64
CA LYS A 281 -10.00 48.73 25.65
C LYS A 281 -9.26 49.10 26.93
N TYR A 282 -8.34 48.24 27.35
CA TYR A 282 -7.45 48.51 28.48
C TYR A 282 -6.65 49.82 28.27
N ASN A 283 -6.03 49.98 27.09
CA ASN A 283 -5.24 51.17 26.76
C ASN A 283 -6.08 52.45 26.78
N GLU A 284 -7.31 52.40 26.26
CA GLU A 284 -8.27 53.52 26.29
C GLU A 284 -8.57 53.96 27.74
N VAL A 285 -8.88 53.00 28.63
CA VAL A 285 -9.17 53.27 30.04
C VAL A 285 -7.94 53.82 30.76
N SER A 286 -6.77 53.26 30.49
CA SER A 286 -5.49 53.72 31.06
C SER A 286 -5.20 55.18 30.69
N GLN A 287 -5.40 55.56 29.43
CA GLN A 287 -5.22 56.95 28.97
C GLN A 287 -6.23 57.90 29.62
N LYS A 288 -7.51 57.51 29.70
CA LYS A 288 -8.54 58.30 30.39
C LYS A 288 -8.19 58.53 31.85
N LEU A 289 -7.75 57.50 32.56
CA LEU A 289 -7.30 57.61 33.95
C LEU A 289 -6.09 58.53 34.10
N GLN A 290 -5.12 58.46 33.19
CA GLN A 290 -3.97 59.36 33.22
C GLN A 290 -4.40 60.82 33.00
N SER A 291 -5.36 61.07 32.11
CA SER A 291 -5.95 62.41 31.91
C SER A 291 -6.74 62.92 33.13
N ILE A 292 -7.47 62.04 33.81
CA ILE A 292 -8.17 62.40 35.06
C ILE A 292 -7.15 62.72 36.15
N SER A 293 -6.11 61.89 36.30
CA SER A 293 -5.03 62.11 37.26
C SER A 293 -4.31 63.44 37.04
N SER A 294 -4.02 63.79 35.77
CA SER A 294 -3.39 65.08 35.46
C SER A 294 -4.30 66.28 35.71
N LYS A 295 -5.61 66.16 35.46
CA LYS A 295 -6.60 67.20 35.81
C LYS A 295 -6.71 67.42 37.32
N ILE A 296 -6.76 66.35 38.11
CA ILE A 296 -6.76 66.42 39.57
C ILE A 296 -5.49 67.09 40.09
N ALA A 297 -4.32 66.76 39.51
CA ALA A 297 -3.06 67.39 39.88
C ALA A 297 -3.01 68.89 39.52
N TYR A 298 -3.66 69.29 38.43
CA TYR A 298 -3.77 70.69 38.01
C TYR A 298 -4.68 71.52 38.93
N GLU A 299 -5.87 71.02 39.28
CA GLU A 299 -6.81 71.68 40.21
C GLU A 299 -6.16 71.93 41.59
N LYS A 300 -5.42 70.94 42.13
CA LYS A 300 -4.66 71.10 43.38
C LYS A 300 -3.59 72.19 43.35
N LYS A 301 -3.16 72.65 42.17
CA LYS A 301 -2.18 73.73 42.03
C LYS A 301 -2.79 75.11 42.27
N TRP A 302 -4.12 75.23 42.17
CA TRP A 302 -4.87 76.49 42.33
C TRP A 302 -5.56 76.64 43.70
N GLU A 303 -5.54 75.60 44.54
CA GLU A 303 -6.01 75.65 45.94
C GLU A 303 -4.93 76.11 46.95
N LYS A 304 -3.76 76.58 46.48
CA LYS A 304 -2.69 77.20 47.27
C LYS A 304 -2.58 78.68 46.94
#